data_AF-A0A3M7T6V2-F1
#
_entry.id   AF-A0A3M7T6V2-F1
#
_cell.length_a   1.000
_cell.length_b   1.000
_cell.length_c   1.000
_cell.angle_alpha   90.00
_cell.angle_beta   90.00
_cell.angle_gamma   90.00
#
_symmetry.space_group_name_H-M   'P 1'
#
loop_
_entity.id
_entity.type
_entity.pdbx_description
1 polymer ?
#
loop_
_entity_poly.entity_id
_entity_poly.type
_entity_poly.pdbx_seq_one_letter_code
_entity_poly.pdbx_strand_id
1 'polypeptide(L)'
;MIRDLKKVKLIDRLINARRLISQRTIKTSSIRLGGGHSQGHKVKKANPLISWFAVPEHPKVHQGYVYREAANLQGATNATIGKLAITLAWFWVFYNIWDKPESTFGHMTYPDTSKWTDAELGIPADE
;
A
#
# COMPACT_ATOMS: atom_id res chain seq x y z
N MET A 1 60.78 -27.40 -9.13
CA MET A 1 59.50 -28.11 -9.37
C MET A 1 58.37 -27.68 -8.41
N ILE A 2 58.51 -27.78 -7.08
CA ILE A 2 57.43 -27.41 -6.12
C ILE A 2 57.10 -25.90 -6.08
N ARG A 3 58.08 -25.02 -6.35
CA ARG A 3 57.87 -23.56 -6.38
C ARG A 3 57.03 -23.08 -7.58
N ASP A 4 57.09 -23.77 -8.73
CA ASP A 4 56.29 -23.43 -9.91
C ASP A 4 54.83 -23.82 -9.76
N LEU A 5 54.53 -24.95 -9.11
CA LEU A 5 53.16 -25.39 -8.82
C LEU A 5 52.38 -24.37 -7.97
N LYS A 6 53.06 -23.68 -7.04
CA LYS A 6 52.42 -22.62 -6.25
C LYS A 6 52.11 -21.37 -7.09
N LYS A 7 52.98 -21.01 -8.03
CA LYS A 7 52.77 -19.87 -8.93
C LYS A 7 51.62 -20.14 -9.90
N VAL A 8 51.56 -21.33 -10.49
CA VAL A 8 50.46 -21.73 -11.40
C VAL A 8 49.11 -21.71 -10.68
N LYS A 9 49.02 -22.30 -9.47
CA LYS A 9 47.79 -22.24 -8.66
C LYS A 9 47.39 -20.83 -8.25
N LEU A 10 48.34 -19.92 -8.05
CA LEU A 10 48.05 -18.52 -7.73
C LEU A 10 47.50 -17.78 -8.96
N ILE A 11 48.08 -18.00 -10.13
CA ILE A 11 47.64 -17.42 -11.40
C ILE A 11 46.22 -17.90 -11.74
N ASP A 12 45.93 -19.19 -11.58
CA ASP A 12 44.57 -19.74 -11.81
C ASP A 12 43.52 -19.13 -10.87
N ARG A 13 43.89 -18.88 -9.60
CA ARG A 13 43.01 -18.19 -8.65
C ARG A 13 42.74 -16.74 -9.05
N LEU A 14 43.76 -16.03 -9.55
CA LEU A 14 43.62 -14.65 -10.02
C LEU A 14 42.78 -14.55 -11.29
N ILE A 15 42.94 -15.51 -12.22
CA ILE A 15 42.13 -15.58 -13.44
C ILE A 15 40.66 -15.85 -13.11
N ASN A 16 40.39 -16.81 -12.22
CA ASN A 16 39.02 -17.10 -11.77
C ASN A 16 38.39 -15.94 -10.99
N ALA A 17 39.17 -15.26 -10.14
CA ALA A 17 38.70 -14.06 -9.43
C ALA A 17 38.35 -12.92 -10.41
N ARG A 18 39.16 -12.71 -11.45
CA ARG A 18 38.89 -11.70 -12.48
C ARG A 18 37.67 -12.05 -13.34
N ARG A 19 37.44 -13.34 -13.62
CA ARG A 19 36.25 -13.82 -14.34
C ARG A 19 34.96 -13.58 -13.56
N LEU A 20 34.98 -13.74 -12.23
CA LEU A 20 33.84 -13.43 -11.35
C LEU A 20 33.51 -11.93 -11.28
N ILE A 21 34.51 -11.06 -11.45
CA ILE A 21 34.32 -9.60 -11.50
C ILE A 21 33.80 -9.17 -12.88
N SER A 22 34.29 -9.80 -13.96
CA SER A 22 33.92 -9.46 -15.35
C SER A 22 32.49 -9.84 -15.73
N GLN A 23 31.86 -10.81 -15.06
CA GLN A 23 30.45 -11.14 -15.33
C GLN A 23 29.46 -10.11 -14.75
N ARG A 24 29.92 -9.09 -14.00
CA ARG A 24 29.04 -8.05 -13.44
C ARG A 24 28.77 -6.86 -14.36
N THR A 25 29.36 -6.79 -15.56
CA THR A 25 29.31 -5.58 -16.40
C THR A 25 28.84 -5.76 -17.84
N ILE A 26 28.13 -6.84 -18.17
CA ILE A 26 27.38 -6.88 -19.43
C ILE A 26 26.00 -6.25 -19.19
N LYS A 27 25.96 -4.92 -19.11
CA LYS A 27 24.72 -4.18 -19.39
C LYS A 27 24.51 -4.26 -20.89
N THR A 28 23.67 -5.19 -21.32
CA THR A 28 23.12 -5.21 -22.67
C THR A 28 22.32 -3.93 -22.88
N SER A 29 22.93 -2.92 -23.49
CA SER A 29 22.23 -1.75 -24.00
C SER A 29 21.47 -2.12 -25.26
N SER A 30 20.47 -2.99 -25.13
CA SER A 30 19.45 -3.16 -26.16
C SER A 30 18.53 -1.95 -26.04
N ILE A 31 18.68 -1.01 -26.98
CA ILE A 31 17.68 -0.04 -27.46
C ILE A 31 16.35 -0.13 -26.69
N ARG A 32 16.05 0.86 -25.82
CA ARG A 32 14.75 0.91 -25.12
C ARG A 32 14.04 2.23 -25.40
N LEU A 33 13.24 2.19 -26.46
CA LEU A 33 12.09 3.08 -26.64
C LEU A 33 11.19 2.97 -25.41
N GLY A 34 10.57 4.09 -25.04
CA GLY A 34 9.97 4.35 -23.73
C GLY A 34 9.20 3.20 -23.08
N GLY A 35 9.44 3.03 -21.79
CA GLY A 35 8.77 2.07 -20.92
C GLY A 35 9.63 1.87 -19.69
N GLY A 36 9.16 2.36 -18.54
CA GLY A 36 9.92 2.49 -17.30
C GLY A 36 10.73 1.24 -16.95
N HIS A 37 12.05 1.37 -16.98
CA HIS A 37 12.95 0.37 -16.41
C HIS A 37 12.73 0.37 -14.89
N SER A 38 12.14 -0.70 -14.36
CA SER A 38 12.30 -1.06 -12.95
C SER A 38 13.79 -1.31 -12.73
N GLN A 39 14.52 -0.27 -12.31
CA GLN A 39 15.89 -0.41 -11.84
C GLN A 39 15.85 -1.48 -10.76
N GLY A 40 16.68 -2.52 -10.88
CA GLY A 40 16.74 -3.69 -9.99
C GLY A 40 17.16 -3.34 -8.57
N HIS A 41 16.37 -2.52 -7.89
CA HIS A 41 16.50 -2.20 -6.49
C HIS A 41 16.04 -3.42 -5.71
N LYS A 42 16.96 -4.00 -4.94
CA LYS A 42 16.62 -5.06 -3.99
C LYS A 42 15.67 -4.47 -2.95
N VAL A 43 14.40 -4.83 -3.05
CA VAL A 43 13.39 -4.55 -2.02
C VAL A 43 13.87 -5.21 -0.74
N LYS A 44 14.14 -4.41 0.30
CA LYS A 44 14.41 -4.95 1.63
C LYS A 44 13.12 -5.59 2.11
N LYS A 45 13.17 -6.87 2.47
CA LYS A 45 12.02 -7.55 3.06
C LYS A 45 11.70 -6.86 4.38
N ALA A 46 10.51 -6.27 4.50
CA ALA A 46 10.04 -5.68 5.75
C ALA A 46 9.87 -6.78 6.81
N ASN A 47 10.02 -6.41 8.09
CA ASN A 47 9.70 -7.32 9.19
C ASN A 47 8.21 -7.72 9.09
N PRO A 48 7.86 -9.01 9.32
CA PRO A 48 6.50 -9.51 9.10
C PRO A 48 5.44 -8.78 9.94
N LEU A 49 5.83 -8.29 11.13
CA LEU A 49 4.95 -7.50 11.99
C LEU A 49 4.68 -6.10 11.42
N ILE A 50 5.67 -5.46 10.81
CA ILE A 50 5.55 -4.10 10.28
C ILE A 50 4.79 -4.11 8.96
N SER A 51 4.93 -5.16 8.14
CA SER A 51 4.20 -5.30 6.87
C SER A 51 2.68 -5.38 7.03
N TRP A 52 2.18 -5.69 8.23
CA TRP A 52 0.74 -5.71 8.49
C TRP A 52 0.15 -4.30 8.51
N PHE A 53 0.90 -3.31 9.01
CA PHE A 53 0.45 -1.92 9.16
C PHE A 53 1.00 -0.98 8.09
N ALA A 54 2.18 -1.27 7.53
CA ALA A 54 2.83 -0.43 6.52
C ALA A 54 2.80 -1.10 5.14
N VAL A 55 2.63 -0.30 4.09
CA VAL A 55 2.82 -0.81 2.73
C VAL A 55 4.31 -1.09 2.55
N PRO A 56 4.71 -2.33 2.19
CA PRO A 56 6.11 -2.62 1.94
C PRO A 56 6.64 -1.67 0.85
N GLU A 57 7.91 -1.26 0.97
CA GLU A 57 8.54 -0.44 -0.05
C GLU A 57 8.52 -1.17 -1.39
N HIS A 58 7.64 -0.75 -2.29
CA HIS A 58 7.72 -1.15 -3.69
C HIS A 58 8.99 -0.54 -4.30
N PRO A 59 9.66 -1.23 -5.24
CA PRO A 59 10.82 -0.67 -5.91
C PRO A 59 10.42 0.68 -6.49
N LYS A 60 11.19 1.74 -6.18
CA LYS A 60 10.94 3.08 -6.70
C LYS A 60 11.12 3.04 -8.22
N VAL A 61 10.06 2.74 -8.95
CA VAL A 61 10.01 2.93 -10.40
C VAL A 61 9.75 4.41 -10.60
N HIS A 62 10.58 5.07 -11.40
CA HIS A 62 10.27 6.43 -11.84
C HIS A 62 8.87 6.42 -12.44
N GLN A 63 8.00 7.35 -12.02
CA GLN A 63 6.62 7.47 -12.53
C GLN A 63 6.67 7.89 -14.01
N GLY A 64 6.93 6.92 -14.88
CA GLY A 64 6.87 7.06 -16.32
C GLY A 64 5.45 6.79 -16.83
N TYR A 65 5.25 7.03 -18.12
CA TYR A 65 4.03 6.63 -18.79
C TYR A 65 3.96 5.11 -18.89
N VAL A 66 2.81 4.57 -18.48
CA VAL A 66 2.45 3.15 -18.59
C VAL A 66 1.33 3.04 -19.62
N TYR A 67 1.42 2.09 -20.57
CA TYR A 67 0.41 1.90 -21.61
C TYR A 67 -0.25 0.52 -21.46
N ARG A 68 -1.59 0.48 -21.36
CA ARG A 68 -2.40 -0.74 -21.19
C ARG A 68 -2.04 -1.64 -19.99
N GLU A 69 -1.29 -1.12 -19.03
CA GLU A 69 -0.97 -1.82 -17.79
C GLU A 69 -1.43 -0.96 -16.60
N ALA A 70 -1.58 -1.59 -15.44
CA ALA A 70 -1.88 -0.86 -14.21
C ALA A 70 -0.76 0.15 -13.93
N ALA A 71 -1.13 1.38 -13.59
CA ALA A 71 -0.16 2.42 -13.26
C ALA A 71 0.79 1.93 -12.15
N ASN A 72 2.06 2.32 -12.24
CA ASN A 72 3.00 2.08 -11.16
C ASN A 72 2.43 2.66 -9.86
N LEU A 73 2.32 1.84 -8.83
CA LEU A 73 1.77 2.24 -7.55
C LEU A 73 2.51 3.49 -7.03
N GLN A 74 1.75 4.40 -6.43
CA GLN A 74 2.30 5.53 -5.70
C GLN A 74 3.31 5.04 -4.66
N GLY A 75 4.37 5.81 -4.43
CA GLY A 75 5.44 5.42 -3.51
C GLY A 75 4.89 4.93 -2.16
N ALA A 76 5.60 3.99 -1.53
CA ALA A 76 5.11 3.32 -0.33
C ALA A 76 4.71 4.27 0.81
N THR A 77 5.30 5.47 0.84
CA THR A 77 4.89 6.56 1.73
C THR A 77 3.45 7.00 1.50
N ASN A 78 3.09 7.35 0.26
CA ASN A 78 1.75 7.84 -0.09
C ASN A 78 0.70 6.75 0.14
N ALA A 79 1.02 5.51 -0.21
CA ALA A 79 0.12 4.37 0.02
C ALA A 79 -0.09 4.10 1.52
N THR A 80 0.96 4.23 2.35
CA THR A 80 0.85 4.08 3.81
C THR A 80 0.07 5.23 4.43
N ILE A 81 0.30 6.47 4.01
CA ILE A 81 -0.48 7.63 4.44
C ILE A 81 -1.95 7.48 4.06
N GLY A 82 -2.23 7.01 2.84
CA GLY A 82 -3.60 6.73 2.40
C GLY A 82 -4.31 5.69 3.27
N LYS A 83 -3.63 4.61 3.65
CA LYS A 83 -4.15 3.61 4.60
C LYS A 83 -4.43 4.19 5.98
N LEU A 84 -3.55 5.03 6.50
CA LEU A 84 -3.76 5.69 7.80
C LEU A 84 -4.94 6.67 7.73
N ALA A 85 -5.05 7.45 6.66
CA ALA A 85 -6.12 8.41 6.48
C ALA A 85 -7.50 7.73 6.43
N ILE A 86 -7.65 6.65 5.66
CA ILE A 86 -8.93 5.92 5.59
C ILE A 86 -9.27 5.22 6.91
N THR A 87 -8.26 4.70 7.62
CA THR A 87 -8.45 4.08 8.94
C THR A 87 -8.92 5.10 9.96
N LEU A 88 -8.31 6.30 9.98
CA LEU A 88 -8.71 7.40 10.87
C LEU A 88 -10.12 7.92 10.53
N ALA A 89 -10.47 8.01 9.24
CA ALA A 89 -11.80 8.41 8.82
C ALA A 89 -12.87 7.45 9.34
N TRP A 90 -12.68 6.14 9.17
CA TRP A 90 -13.63 5.13 9.68
C TRP A 90 -13.63 5.04 11.21
N PHE A 91 -12.47 5.15 11.85
CA PHE A 91 -12.39 5.26 13.29
C PHE A 91 -13.26 6.42 13.81
N TRP A 92 -13.19 7.58 13.15
CA TRP A 92 -14.00 8.74 13.54
C TRP A 92 -15.50 8.48 13.37
N VAL A 93 -15.93 7.82 12.29
CA VAL A 93 -17.34 7.45 12.09
C VAL A 93 -17.83 6.56 13.22
N PHE A 94 -17.11 5.48 13.54
CA PHE A 94 -17.52 4.56 14.60
C PHE A 94 -17.46 5.19 15.99
N TYR A 95 -16.46 6.04 16.24
CA TYR A 95 -16.35 6.81 17.47
C TYR A 95 -17.58 7.69 17.69
N ASN A 96 -18.05 8.41 16.65
CA ASN A 96 -19.23 9.27 16.78
C ASN A 96 -20.53 8.49 16.95
N ILE A 97 -20.67 7.33 16.31
CA ILE A 97 -21.82 6.44 16.50
C ILE A 97 -21.89 5.94 17.94
N TRP A 98 -20.74 5.68 18.57
CA TRP A 98 -20.67 5.21 19.95
C TRP A 98 -20.85 6.35 20.97
N ASP A 99 -20.21 7.51 20.77
CA ASP A 99 -20.28 8.66 21.68
C ASP A 99 -21.66 9.34 21.67
N LYS A 100 -22.27 9.49 20.49
CA LYS A 100 -23.54 10.22 20.29
C LYS A 100 -24.49 9.43 19.38
N PRO A 101 -25.01 8.28 19.83
CA PRO A 101 -25.91 7.46 19.03
C PRO A 101 -27.20 8.22 18.66
N GLU A 102 -27.64 9.13 19.53
CA GLU A 102 -28.82 9.97 19.36
C GLU A 102 -28.80 10.84 18.09
N SER A 103 -27.61 11.29 17.65
CA SER A 103 -27.49 12.06 16.40
C SER A 103 -27.73 11.19 15.16
N THR A 104 -27.59 9.88 15.26
CA THR A 104 -27.74 8.94 14.14
C THR A 104 -29.10 8.23 14.19
N PHE A 105 -29.56 7.85 15.38
CA PHE A 105 -30.81 7.11 15.58
C PHE A 105 -32.03 8.00 15.89
N GLY A 106 -31.81 9.30 16.10
CA GLY A 106 -32.85 10.27 16.46
C GLY A 106 -32.86 10.56 17.96
N HIS A 107 -33.05 11.83 18.30
CA HIS A 107 -33.06 12.30 19.69
C HIS A 107 -34.39 12.07 20.41
N MET A 108 -35.50 11.98 19.66
CA MET A 108 -36.83 11.88 20.23
C MET A 108 -37.54 10.65 19.67
N THR A 109 -38.24 9.93 20.54
CA THR A 109 -39.12 8.83 20.14
C THR A 109 -40.26 9.41 19.30
N TYR A 110 -40.46 8.84 18.12
CA TYR A 110 -41.56 9.24 17.25
C TYR A 110 -42.90 8.91 17.93
N PRO A 111 -43.80 9.89 18.11
CA PRO A 111 -45.09 9.64 18.73
C PRO A 111 -45.96 8.77 17.81
N ASP A 112 -46.67 7.82 18.42
CA ASP A 112 -47.61 6.97 17.70
C ASP A 112 -48.90 7.76 17.43
N THR A 113 -49.08 8.19 16.18
CA THR A 113 -50.19 9.06 15.74
C THR A 113 -51.56 8.39 15.88
N SER A 114 -51.61 7.06 15.95
CA SER A 114 -52.85 6.30 16.13
C SER A 114 -53.41 6.35 17.55
N LYS A 115 -52.59 6.79 18.52
CA LYS A 115 -52.99 6.93 19.92
C LYS A 115 -53.52 8.32 20.26
N TRP A 116 -53.46 9.27 19.32
CA TRP A 116 -53.99 10.60 19.56
C TRP A 116 -55.51 10.52 19.58
N THR A 117 -56.11 11.13 20.60
CA THR A 117 -57.56 11.07 20.77
C THR A 117 -58.26 12.06 19.86
N ASP A 118 -59.43 11.72 19.35
CA ASP A 118 -60.21 12.59 18.44
C ASP A 118 -60.54 13.95 19.08
N ALA A 119 -60.63 13.99 20.42
CA ALA A 119 -60.79 15.21 21.20
C ALA A 119 -59.56 16.14 21.16
N GLU A 120 -58.34 15.59 21.11
CA GLU A 120 -57.11 16.36 20.95
C GLU A 120 -56.87 16.78 19.49
N LEU A 121 -57.39 16.00 18.53
CA LEU A 121 -57.35 16.35 17.11
C LEU A 121 -58.46 17.33 16.69
N GLY A 122 -59.43 17.60 17.56
CA GLY A 122 -60.58 18.43 17.26
C GLY A 122 -61.46 17.84 16.16
N ILE A 123 -61.45 16.52 16.00
CA ILE A 123 -62.36 15.83 15.10
C ILE A 123 -63.72 15.81 15.79
N PRO A 124 -64.75 16.47 15.22
CA PRO A 124 -66.08 16.45 15.80
C PRO A 124 -66.60 15.01 15.81
N ALA A 125 -67.27 14.63 16.90
CA ALA A 125 -68.03 13.38 16.90
C ALA A 125 -69.15 13.51 15.86
N ASP A 126 -69.24 12.53 14.97
CA ASP A 126 -70.39 12.36 14.10
C ASP A 126 -71.56 11.86 14.95
N GLU A 127 -72.21 12.74 15.73
CA GLU A 127 -73.58 12.69 16.28
C GLU A 127 -73.79 13.58 17.52
#